data_AF-A0A5C6M718-F1
#
_entry.id   AF-A0A5C6M718-F1
#
_cell.length_a   1.000
_cell.length_b   1.000
_cell.length_c   1.000
_cell.angle_alpha   90.00
_cell.angle_beta   90.00
_cell.angle_gamma   90.00
#
_symmetry.space_group_name_H-M   'P 1'
#
loop_
_entity.id
_entity.type
_entity.pdbx_description
1 polymer ?
#
loop_
_entity_poly.entity_id
_entity_poly.type
_entity_poly.pdbx_seq_one_letter_code
_entity_poly.pdbx_strand_id
1 'polypeptide(L)'
;AWMSSQAADRPWVTLHSGLPTLAPLIAKADLAIGAAGATSWERCCLGLPAVIITLADNQIPLARALEAANAAFWAGTHLSVNKMSLKTQIEKVLSDSENLNAKSVSCRRLVQGGGLQSVSDILLLCEETDLIIRPASVNDEELLLRWANDPLVRKNAFNSSLIAAEEHKRWFYRRLRNFEVQKIFICETVTGLPIGQVRLELDQTEWVIDYSVVGYARGRRLAGGMLRAALRELKNQVGCVVVVAKVKPANVSSVKTLIRLGFEVSGQNAFEMCFKHTL
;
A
#
# COMPACT_ATOMS: atom_id res chain seq x y z
N ALA A 1 2.33 -36.91 20.20
CA ALA A 1 2.59 -37.67 21.44
C ALA A 1 2.83 -36.72 22.63
N TRP A 2 3.91 -35.94 22.65
CA TRP A 2 4.23 -35.06 23.81
C TRP A 2 3.17 -33.98 24.11
N MET A 3 2.75 -33.18 23.11
CA MET A 3 1.71 -32.15 23.31
C MET A 3 0.37 -32.75 23.74
N SER A 4 0.01 -33.92 23.22
CA SER A 4 -1.22 -34.64 23.58
C SER A 4 -1.22 -35.06 25.05
N SER A 5 -0.08 -35.56 25.55
CA SER A 5 0.09 -35.89 26.97
C SER A 5 0.01 -34.65 27.85
N GLN A 6 0.59 -33.52 27.44
CA GLN A 6 0.47 -32.27 28.19
C GLN A 6 -0.98 -31.73 28.24
N ALA A 7 -1.77 -31.91 27.19
CA ALA A 7 -3.16 -31.47 27.17
C ALA A 7 -4.09 -32.38 28.00
N ALA A 8 -3.80 -33.69 28.08
CA ALA A 8 -4.66 -34.68 28.74
C ALA A 8 -4.99 -34.33 30.21
N ASP A 9 -4.02 -33.78 30.94
CA ASP A 9 -4.17 -33.44 32.36
C ASP A 9 -4.75 -32.02 32.58
N ARG A 10 -5.20 -31.33 31.53
CA ARG A 10 -5.63 -29.93 31.59
C ARG A 10 -6.98 -29.75 30.87
N PRO A 11 -8.12 -29.84 31.58
CA PRO A 11 -9.45 -29.83 30.96
C PRO A 11 -9.80 -28.53 30.23
N TRP A 12 -9.07 -27.44 30.51
CA TRP A 12 -9.20 -26.14 29.85
C TRP A 12 -8.30 -25.98 28.61
N VAL A 13 -7.50 -27.00 28.26
CA VAL A 13 -6.64 -27.01 27.08
C VAL A 13 -7.29 -27.88 25.99
N THR A 14 -7.55 -27.28 24.84
CA THR A 14 -7.94 -28.01 23.62
C THR A 14 -6.74 -28.07 22.67
N LEU A 15 -6.32 -29.29 22.30
CA LEU A 15 -5.26 -29.49 21.33
C LEU A 15 -5.85 -29.64 19.92
N HIS A 16 -5.39 -28.79 19.00
CA HIS A 16 -5.72 -28.90 17.58
C HIS A 16 -4.50 -29.40 16.79
N SER A 17 -4.70 -30.35 15.86
CA SER A 17 -3.62 -30.93 15.03
C SER A 17 -4.11 -31.22 13.62
N GLY A 18 -3.21 -31.13 12.64
CA GLY A 18 -3.52 -31.46 11.24
C GLY A 18 -4.56 -30.54 10.59
N LEU A 19 -4.65 -29.29 11.06
CA LEU A 19 -5.60 -28.33 10.50
C LEU A 19 -5.15 -27.85 9.12
N PRO A 20 -6.07 -27.72 8.14
CA PRO A 20 -5.74 -27.13 6.84
C PRO A 20 -5.48 -25.62 6.95
N THR A 21 -5.99 -24.96 8.00
CA THR A 21 -5.76 -23.54 8.29
C THR A 21 -6.01 -23.22 9.76
N LEU A 22 -5.30 -22.22 10.28
CA LEU A 22 -5.52 -21.66 11.63
C LEU A 22 -6.55 -20.53 11.66
N ALA A 23 -6.98 -20.02 10.50
CA ALA A 23 -7.82 -18.82 10.40
C ALA A 23 -9.12 -18.89 11.24
N PRO A 24 -9.89 -20.01 11.25
CA PRO A 24 -11.11 -20.09 12.07
C PRO A 24 -10.85 -20.02 13.57
N LEU A 25 -9.68 -20.49 14.03
CA LEU A 25 -9.29 -20.41 15.44
C LEU A 25 -8.82 -19.00 15.80
N ILE A 26 -8.03 -18.39 14.93
CA ILE A 26 -7.57 -17.01 15.10
C ILE A 26 -8.76 -16.05 15.17
N ALA A 27 -9.76 -16.22 14.30
CA ALA A 27 -10.95 -15.37 14.25
C ALA A 27 -11.86 -15.51 15.48
N LYS A 28 -11.77 -16.63 16.22
CA LYS A 28 -12.57 -16.88 17.44
C LYS A 28 -11.86 -16.46 18.73
N ALA A 29 -10.57 -16.20 18.69
CA ALA A 29 -9.78 -15.87 19.87
C ALA A 29 -9.78 -14.35 20.12
N ASP A 30 -9.59 -13.96 21.38
CA ASP A 30 -9.42 -12.54 21.77
C ASP A 30 -7.94 -12.14 21.94
N LEU A 31 -7.09 -13.12 22.26
CA LEU A 31 -5.66 -12.95 22.48
C LEU A 31 -4.91 -14.23 22.07
N ALA A 32 -3.77 -14.09 21.41
CA ALA A 32 -2.83 -15.22 21.27
C ALA A 32 -1.58 -15.03 22.12
N ILE A 33 -0.93 -16.16 22.43
CA ILE A 33 0.37 -16.21 23.10
C ILE A 33 1.27 -17.11 22.27
N GLY A 34 2.46 -16.65 21.90
CA GLY A 34 3.35 -17.46 21.07
C GLY A 34 4.65 -16.79 20.70
N ALA A 35 5.38 -17.43 19.78
CA ALA A 35 6.64 -16.90 19.27
C ALA A 35 6.42 -15.81 18.20
N ALA A 36 7.40 -14.93 18.03
CA ALA A 36 7.41 -13.98 16.91
C ALA A 36 7.89 -14.69 15.63
N GLY A 37 6.96 -15.38 14.95
CA GLY A 37 7.20 -16.11 13.69
C GLY A 37 6.25 -15.71 12.56
N ALA A 38 6.22 -16.51 11.49
CA ALA A 38 5.42 -16.22 10.29
C ALA A 38 3.90 -16.10 10.57
N THR A 39 3.36 -16.87 11.52
CA THR A 39 1.94 -16.80 11.95
C THR A 39 1.56 -15.42 12.52
N SER A 40 2.53 -14.56 12.85
CA SER A 40 2.26 -13.17 13.22
C SER A 40 1.49 -12.42 12.12
N TRP A 41 1.80 -12.71 10.85
CA TRP A 41 1.14 -12.05 9.71
C TRP A 41 -0.31 -12.50 9.55
N GLU A 42 -0.59 -13.80 9.68
CA GLU A 42 -1.94 -14.37 9.62
C GLU A 42 -2.82 -13.83 10.75
N ARG A 43 -2.28 -13.76 11.97
CA ARG A 43 -2.96 -13.14 13.11
C ARG A 43 -3.22 -11.67 12.90
N CYS A 44 -2.22 -10.91 12.43
CA CYS A 44 -2.40 -9.49 12.16
C CYS A 44 -3.49 -9.27 11.11
N CYS A 45 -3.50 -10.09 10.06
CA CYS A 45 -4.51 -10.06 9.00
C CYS A 45 -5.94 -10.20 9.55
N LEU A 46 -6.12 -11.08 10.54
CA LEU A 46 -7.42 -11.31 11.20
C LEU A 46 -7.64 -10.39 12.42
N GLY A 47 -6.70 -9.49 12.71
CA GLY A 47 -6.82 -8.53 13.81
C GLY A 47 -6.63 -9.12 15.21
N LEU A 48 -6.00 -10.28 15.35
CA LEU A 48 -5.77 -10.89 16.66
C LEU A 48 -4.50 -10.29 17.30
N PRO A 49 -4.58 -9.56 18.43
CA PRO A 49 -3.39 -9.12 19.17
C PRO A 49 -2.71 -10.30 19.88
N ALA A 50 -1.40 -10.20 20.18
CA ALA A 50 -0.68 -11.24 20.94
C ALA A 50 0.27 -10.69 21.98
N VAL A 51 0.49 -11.51 23.01
CA VAL A 51 1.72 -11.51 23.79
C VAL A 51 2.75 -12.42 23.09
N ILE A 52 3.84 -11.83 22.62
CA ILE A 52 4.90 -12.55 21.90
C ILE A 52 6.15 -12.72 22.75
N ILE A 53 6.77 -13.89 22.68
CA ILE A 53 8.05 -14.22 23.33
C ILE A 53 9.03 -14.62 22.22
N THR A 54 10.23 -14.01 22.18
CA THR A 54 11.22 -14.39 21.17
C THR A 54 12.00 -15.62 21.65
N LEU A 55 11.85 -16.72 20.93
CA LEU A 55 12.50 -18.01 21.22
C LEU A 55 13.92 -18.11 20.63
N ALA A 56 14.24 -17.26 19.65
CA ALA A 56 15.56 -17.19 19.02
C ALA A 56 15.86 -15.75 18.57
N ASP A 57 17.15 -15.41 18.43
CA ASP A 57 17.59 -14.03 18.14
C ASP A 57 17.07 -13.50 16.81
N ASN A 58 16.89 -14.38 15.82
CA ASN A 58 16.32 -14.03 14.51
C ASN A 58 14.86 -13.55 14.59
N GLN A 59 14.16 -13.73 15.72
CA GLN A 59 12.79 -13.27 15.93
C GLN A 59 12.73 -11.85 16.53
N ILE A 60 13.83 -11.34 17.11
CA ILE A 60 13.88 -10.04 17.80
C ILE A 60 13.53 -8.87 16.87
N PRO A 61 14.05 -8.78 15.62
CA PRO A 61 13.69 -7.68 14.73
C PRO A 61 12.19 -7.62 14.43
N LEU A 62 11.56 -8.77 14.20
CA LEU A 62 10.11 -8.86 13.97
C LEU A 62 9.33 -8.45 15.22
N ALA A 63 9.72 -8.92 16.41
CA ALA A 63 9.04 -8.58 17.65
C ALA A 63 9.05 -7.06 17.92
N ARG A 64 10.22 -6.42 17.73
CA ARG A 64 10.37 -4.96 17.85
C ARG A 64 9.50 -4.22 16.83
N ALA A 65 9.48 -4.67 15.58
CA ALA A 65 8.67 -4.04 14.53
C ALA A 65 7.17 -4.14 14.85
N LEU A 66 6.69 -5.30 15.31
CA LEU A 66 5.29 -5.48 15.70
C LEU A 66 4.92 -4.64 16.92
N GLU A 67 5.79 -4.54 17.92
CA GLU A 67 5.56 -3.68 19.08
C GLU A 67 5.52 -2.19 18.69
N ALA A 68 6.48 -1.73 17.89
CA ALA A 68 6.52 -0.35 17.38
C ALA A 68 5.30 -0.01 16.52
N ALA A 69 4.77 -0.97 15.75
CA ALA A 69 3.53 -0.82 14.98
C ALA A 69 2.25 -0.93 15.85
N ASN A 70 2.40 -1.08 17.16
CA ASN A 70 1.30 -1.35 18.10
C ASN A 70 0.48 -2.60 17.74
N ALA A 71 1.08 -3.62 17.13
CA ALA A 71 0.42 -4.85 16.67
C ALA A 71 0.65 -6.06 17.61
N ALA A 72 1.55 -5.95 18.58
CA ALA A 72 1.79 -6.97 19.60
C ALA A 72 2.24 -6.37 20.94
N PHE A 73 2.22 -7.19 21.98
CA PHE A 73 2.88 -6.96 23.28
C PHE A 73 4.13 -7.84 23.31
N TRP A 74 5.33 -7.25 23.27
CA TRP A 74 6.55 -8.06 23.37
C TRP A 74 6.89 -8.31 24.84
N ALA A 75 6.93 -9.59 25.24
CA ALA A 75 7.26 -10.00 26.60
C ALA A 75 8.77 -10.03 26.88
N GLY A 76 9.58 -10.03 25.82
CA GLY A 76 11.02 -10.23 25.88
C GLY A 76 11.45 -11.56 25.26
N THR A 77 12.67 -11.98 25.61
CA THR A 77 13.28 -13.22 25.11
C THR A 77 12.95 -14.38 26.03
N HIS A 78 13.08 -15.61 25.52
CA HIS A 78 12.93 -16.83 26.35
C HIS A 78 13.86 -16.88 27.57
N LEU A 79 14.94 -16.08 27.58
CA LEU A 79 15.87 -15.95 28.71
C LEU A 79 15.39 -14.92 29.75
N SER A 80 14.63 -13.89 29.33
CA SER A 80 14.19 -12.81 30.21
C SER A 80 12.79 -13.03 30.78
N VAL A 81 11.98 -13.89 30.17
CA VAL A 81 10.63 -14.19 30.63
C VAL A 81 10.62 -15.36 31.61
N ASN A 82 9.73 -15.28 32.61
CA ASN A 82 9.43 -16.38 33.51
C ASN A 82 7.91 -16.46 33.74
N LYS A 83 7.46 -17.49 34.47
CA LYS A 83 6.03 -17.71 34.74
C LYS A 83 5.36 -16.51 35.39
N MET A 84 6.02 -15.84 36.33
CA MET A 84 5.45 -14.71 37.05
C MET A 84 5.36 -13.48 36.16
N SER A 85 6.43 -13.14 35.42
CA SER A 85 6.40 -11.99 34.52
C SER A 85 5.38 -12.16 33.40
N LEU A 86 5.27 -13.37 32.83
CA LEU A 86 4.29 -13.67 31.79
C LEU A 86 2.85 -13.61 32.34
N LYS A 87 2.61 -14.14 33.54
CA LYS A 87 1.31 -14.05 34.20
C LYS A 87 0.89 -12.59 34.39
N THR A 88 1.76 -11.77 34.99
CA THR A 88 1.49 -10.35 35.23
C THR A 88 1.20 -9.60 33.93
N GLN A 89 1.94 -9.90 32.86
CA GLN A 89 1.73 -9.28 31.57
C GLN A 89 0.38 -9.68 30.95
N ILE A 90 0.01 -10.96 31.02
CA ILE A 90 -1.29 -11.43 30.51
C ILE A 90 -2.43 -10.79 31.31
N GLU A 91 -2.35 -10.77 32.64
CA GLU A 91 -3.35 -10.12 33.49
C GLU A 91 -3.51 -8.64 33.14
N LYS A 92 -2.39 -7.93 32.94
CA LYS A 92 -2.41 -6.53 32.50
C LYS A 92 -3.11 -6.36 31.15
N VAL A 93 -2.77 -7.19 30.16
CA VAL A 93 -3.36 -7.14 28.82
C VAL A 93 -4.88 -7.41 28.88
N LEU A 94 -5.30 -8.39 29.67
CA LEU A 94 -6.72 -8.74 29.82
C LEU A 94 -7.51 -7.67 30.58
N SER A 95 -6.87 -6.93 31.49
CA SER A 95 -7.50 -5.82 32.21
C SER A 95 -7.68 -4.54 31.38
N ASP A 96 -6.98 -4.41 30.25
CA ASP A 96 -6.92 -3.21 29.42
C ASP A 96 -7.55 -3.48 28.04
N SER A 97 -8.88 -3.61 28.04
CA SER A 97 -9.65 -3.92 26.83
C SER A 97 -9.52 -2.85 25.74
N GLU A 98 -9.30 -1.59 26.12
CA GLU A 98 -9.15 -0.47 25.19
C GLU A 98 -7.85 -0.59 24.40
N ASN A 99 -6.75 -0.89 25.08
CA ASN A 99 -5.45 -1.13 24.44
C ASN A 99 -5.47 -2.41 23.60
N LEU A 100 -6.12 -3.48 24.08
CA LEU A 100 -6.29 -4.71 23.32
C LEU A 100 -7.02 -4.46 21.99
N ASN A 101 -8.10 -3.68 22.04
CA ASN A 101 -8.86 -3.25 20.86
C ASN A 101 -8.03 -2.35 19.94
N ALA A 102 -7.28 -1.39 20.48
CA ALA A 102 -6.40 -0.53 19.71
C ALA A 102 -5.34 -1.35 18.93
N LYS A 103 -4.74 -2.36 19.58
CA LYS A 103 -3.81 -3.27 18.91
C LYS A 103 -4.49 -4.13 17.85
N SER A 104 -5.71 -4.62 18.10
CA SER A 104 -6.50 -5.34 17.11
C SER A 104 -6.74 -4.51 15.83
N VAL A 105 -7.01 -3.21 15.99
CA VAL A 105 -7.13 -2.27 14.85
C VAL A 105 -5.78 -2.08 14.14
N SER A 106 -4.69 -1.89 14.89
CA SER A 106 -3.35 -1.80 14.32
C SER A 106 -2.94 -3.04 13.54
N CYS A 107 -3.26 -4.23 14.03
CA CYS A 107 -3.05 -5.51 13.34
C CYS A 107 -3.68 -5.52 11.93
N ARG A 108 -4.98 -5.21 11.84
CA ARG A 108 -5.71 -5.17 10.55
C ARG A 108 -5.18 -4.10 9.61
N ARG A 109 -4.73 -2.96 10.16
CA ARG A 109 -4.12 -1.90 9.36
C ARG A 109 -2.76 -2.32 8.81
N LEU A 110 -1.96 -3.04 9.60
CA LEU A 110 -0.62 -3.45 9.23
C LEU A 110 -0.64 -4.55 8.16
N VAL A 111 -1.58 -5.49 8.25
CA VAL A 111 -1.70 -6.62 7.32
C VAL A 111 -3.12 -6.70 6.79
N GLN A 112 -3.31 -6.40 5.51
CA GLN A 112 -4.62 -6.40 4.86
C GLN A 112 -4.96 -7.74 4.18
N GLY A 113 -4.04 -8.70 4.19
CA GLY A 113 -4.16 -9.94 3.42
C GLY A 113 -3.76 -9.76 1.95
N GLY A 114 -4.09 -10.74 1.10
CA GLY A 114 -3.86 -10.65 -0.35
C GLY A 114 -2.40 -10.73 -0.81
N GLY A 115 -1.42 -10.85 0.09
CA GLY A 115 0.01 -10.80 -0.25
C GLY A 115 0.45 -11.80 -1.32
N LEU A 116 -0.12 -13.02 -1.33
CA LEU A 116 0.15 -14.00 -2.39
C LEU A 116 -0.30 -13.48 -3.76
N GLN A 117 -1.52 -12.95 -3.85
CA GLN A 117 -2.05 -12.38 -5.09
C GLN A 117 -1.21 -11.18 -5.51
N SER A 118 -0.88 -10.26 -4.60
CA SER A 118 -0.05 -9.09 -4.91
C SER A 118 1.33 -9.48 -5.43
N VAL A 119 1.99 -10.46 -4.83
CA VAL A 119 3.30 -10.94 -5.31
C VAL A 119 3.16 -11.60 -6.67
N SER A 120 2.15 -12.45 -6.86
CA SER A 120 1.86 -13.08 -8.16
C SER A 120 1.64 -12.04 -9.25
N ASP A 121 0.79 -11.05 -8.98
CA ASP A 121 0.49 -9.97 -9.91
C ASP A 121 1.76 -9.20 -10.28
N ILE A 122 2.56 -8.79 -9.28
CA ILE A 122 3.83 -8.07 -9.51
C ILE A 122 4.78 -8.88 -10.39
N LEU A 123 4.89 -10.19 -10.16
CA LEU A 123 5.75 -11.07 -10.95
C LEU A 123 5.26 -11.15 -12.40
N LEU A 124 3.94 -11.25 -12.60
CA LEU A 124 3.32 -11.44 -13.91
C LEU A 124 3.07 -10.13 -14.69
N LEU A 125 3.27 -8.95 -14.09
CA LEU A 125 3.09 -7.68 -14.79
C LEU A 125 3.86 -7.62 -16.12
N CYS A 126 3.16 -7.37 -17.22
CA CYS A 126 3.70 -7.15 -18.56
C CYS A 126 2.95 -6.03 -19.30
N GLU A 127 3.38 -5.68 -20.51
CA GLU A 127 2.77 -4.60 -21.31
C GLU A 127 1.28 -4.86 -21.60
N GLU A 128 0.90 -6.14 -21.69
CA GLU A 128 -0.43 -6.66 -21.98
C GLU A 128 -1.32 -6.82 -20.74
N THR A 129 -0.84 -6.46 -19.54
CA THR A 129 -1.65 -6.56 -18.31
C THR A 129 -2.90 -5.71 -18.44
N ASP A 130 -4.06 -6.30 -18.17
CA ASP A 130 -5.31 -5.57 -18.11
C ASP A 130 -5.31 -4.60 -16.93
N LEU A 131 -5.47 -3.32 -17.26
CA LEU A 131 -5.48 -2.22 -16.31
C LEU A 131 -6.86 -1.60 -16.22
N ILE A 132 -7.34 -1.42 -15.00
CA ILE A 132 -8.54 -0.66 -14.66
C ILE A 132 -8.10 0.72 -14.19
N ILE A 133 -8.92 1.72 -14.51
CA ILE A 133 -8.77 3.06 -13.98
C ILE A 133 -9.99 3.44 -13.15
N ARG A 134 -9.75 4.06 -11.99
CA ARG A 134 -10.81 4.58 -11.12
C ARG A 134 -10.46 5.96 -10.58
N PRO A 135 -11.45 6.80 -10.23
CA PRO A 135 -11.19 8.02 -9.48
C PRO A 135 -10.49 7.72 -8.15
N ALA A 136 -9.59 8.62 -7.74
CA ALA A 136 -9.00 8.58 -6.40
C ALA A 136 -10.05 8.91 -5.33
N SER A 137 -9.95 8.21 -4.21
CA SER A 137 -10.78 8.38 -3.02
C SER A 137 -9.97 8.96 -1.87
N VAL A 138 -10.62 9.37 -0.79
CA VAL A 138 -9.93 9.83 0.44
C VAL A 138 -8.97 8.78 1.02
N ASN A 139 -9.20 7.49 0.74
CA ASN A 139 -8.35 6.39 1.21
C ASN A 139 -7.01 6.30 0.44
N ASP A 140 -6.89 6.98 -0.70
CA ASP A 140 -5.67 6.97 -1.52
C ASP A 140 -4.65 8.03 -1.09
N GLU A 141 -4.94 8.86 -0.07
CA GLU A 141 -4.08 9.96 0.38
C GLU A 141 -2.63 9.52 0.66
N GLU A 142 -2.46 8.50 1.50
CA GLU A 142 -1.13 8.02 1.89
C GLU A 142 -0.40 7.37 0.71
N LEU A 143 -1.12 6.61 -0.12
CA LEU A 143 -0.58 5.97 -1.31
C LEU A 143 -0.02 7.00 -2.30
N LEU A 144 -0.80 8.04 -2.58
CA LEU A 144 -0.43 9.10 -3.50
C LEU A 144 0.75 9.93 -2.97
N LEU A 145 0.79 10.21 -1.66
CA LEU A 145 1.95 10.86 -1.03
C LEU A 145 3.22 10.03 -1.22
N ARG A 146 3.13 8.73 -0.95
CA ARG A 146 4.25 7.80 -1.10
C ARG A 146 4.76 7.77 -2.54
N TRP A 147 3.85 7.72 -3.52
CA TRP A 147 4.22 7.79 -4.94
C TRP A 147 4.80 9.13 -5.33
N ALA A 148 4.24 10.23 -4.83
CA ALA A 148 4.75 11.56 -5.10
C ALA A 148 6.19 11.67 -4.60
N ASN A 149 6.48 11.24 -3.38
CA ASN A 149 7.80 11.32 -2.74
C ASN A 149 8.80 10.23 -3.16
N ASP A 150 8.42 9.30 -4.05
CA ASP A 150 9.38 8.34 -4.62
C ASP A 150 10.58 9.09 -5.24
N PRO A 151 11.83 8.67 -4.98
CA PRO A 151 13.02 9.40 -5.43
C PRO A 151 13.09 9.67 -6.93
N LEU A 152 12.64 8.73 -7.76
CA LEU A 152 12.62 8.91 -9.21
C LEU A 152 11.50 9.86 -9.64
N VAL A 153 10.34 9.82 -8.98
CA VAL A 153 9.25 10.77 -9.21
C VAL A 153 9.69 12.18 -8.83
N ARG A 154 10.31 12.38 -7.66
CA ARG A 154 10.87 13.68 -7.25
C ARG A 154 11.93 14.19 -8.21
N LYS A 155 12.89 13.34 -8.63
CA LYS A 155 13.91 13.72 -9.60
C LYS A 155 13.31 14.27 -10.91
N ASN A 156 12.23 13.65 -11.38
CA ASN A 156 11.57 14.01 -12.62
C ASN A 156 10.50 15.11 -12.48
N ALA A 157 10.05 15.41 -11.25
CA ALA A 157 9.13 16.50 -10.97
C ALA A 157 9.81 17.87 -11.09
N PHE A 158 9.10 18.89 -11.55
CA PHE A 158 9.65 20.26 -11.66
C PHE A 158 10.11 20.81 -10.30
N ASN A 159 9.38 20.49 -9.23
CA ASN A 159 9.87 20.66 -7.86
C ASN A 159 10.30 19.30 -7.27
N SER A 160 11.60 19.13 -7.09
CA SER A 160 12.20 17.89 -6.59
C SER A 160 12.18 17.74 -5.07
N SER A 161 11.71 18.75 -4.32
CA SER A 161 11.65 18.70 -2.86
C SER A 161 10.69 17.61 -2.38
N LEU A 162 11.01 16.99 -1.25
CA LEU A 162 10.08 16.10 -0.56
C LEU A 162 8.86 16.90 -0.09
N ILE A 163 7.68 16.31 -0.25
CA ILE A 163 6.42 16.90 0.16
C ILE A 163 6.12 16.43 1.58
N ALA A 164 5.88 17.37 2.50
CA ALA A 164 5.44 17.06 3.85
C ALA A 164 4.01 16.49 3.86
N ALA A 165 3.69 15.60 4.81
CA ALA A 165 2.38 14.94 4.86
C ALA A 165 1.22 15.94 5.00
N GLU A 166 1.37 16.96 5.83
CA GLU A 166 0.37 18.00 6.09
C GLU A 166 0.17 18.92 4.88
N GLU A 167 1.22 19.15 4.10
CA GLU A 167 1.14 19.89 2.84
C GLU A 167 0.38 19.07 1.79
N HIS A 168 0.75 17.80 1.63
CA HIS A 168 0.07 16.89 0.71
C HIS A 168 -1.41 16.74 1.05
N LYS A 169 -1.74 16.57 2.34
CA LYS A 169 -3.12 16.49 2.81
C LYS A 169 -3.95 17.68 2.35
N ARG A 170 -3.48 18.91 2.63
CA ARG A 170 -4.18 20.13 2.21
C ARG A 170 -4.35 20.20 0.70
N TRP A 171 -3.29 19.87 -0.06
CA TRP A 171 -3.33 19.82 -1.52
C TRP A 171 -4.35 18.79 -2.04
N PHE A 172 -4.34 17.57 -1.49
CA PHE A 172 -5.15 16.44 -1.94
C PHE A 172 -6.63 16.69 -1.71
N TYR A 173 -7.04 17.10 -0.50
CA TYR A 173 -8.45 17.38 -0.21
C TYR A 173 -8.98 18.57 -1.00
N ARG A 174 -8.16 19.58 -1.28
CA ARG A 174 -8.55 20.69 -2.17
C ARG A 174 -8.79 20.19 -3.59
N ARG A 175 -7.94 19.29 -4.10
CA ARG A 175 -8.08 18.72 -5.45
C ARG A 175 -9.32 17.83 -5.56
N LEU A 176 -9.60 16.99 -4.55
CA LEU A 176 -10.81 16.15 -4.53
C LEU A 176 -12.12 16.95 -4.54
N ARG A 177 -12.14 18.18 -4.00
CA ARG A 177 -13.33 19.04 -4.00
C ARG A 177 -13.59 19.71 -5.36
N ASN A 178 -12.57 19.86 -6.20
CA ASN A 178 -12.65 20.59 -7.46
C ASN A 178 -12.65 19.64 -8.68
N PHE A 179 -13.47 18.58 -8.63
CA PHE A 179 -13.43 17.46 -9.59
C PHE A 179 -13.78 17.83 -11.05
N GLU A 180 -14.42 18.98 -11.25
CA GLU A 180 -14.76 19.50 -12.58
C GLU A 180 -13.51 19.95 -13.36
N VAL A 181 -12.51 20.48 -12.66
CA VAL A 181 -11.28 21.04 -13.23
C VAL A 181 -10.03 20.26 -12.80
N GLN A 182 -10.20 19.23 -11.99
CA GLN A 182 -9.13 18.39 -11.44
C GLN A 182 -9.56 16.93 -11.43
N LYS A 183 -8.81 16.05 -12.07
CA LYS A 183 -9.05 14.61 -12.01
C LYS A 183 -7.80 13.92 -11.54
N ILE A 184 -7.95 13.05 -10.53
CA ILE A 184 -6.90 12.15 -10.08
C ILE A 184 -7.44 10.75 -10.24
N PHE A 185 -6.75 9.97 -11.06
CA PHE A 185 -7.07 8.59 -11.32
C PHE A 185 -6.01 7.67 -10.75
N ILE A 186 -6.46 6.58 -10.12
CA ILE A 186 -5.63 5.44 -9.76
C ILE A 186 -5.78 4.39 -10.85
N CYS A 187 -4.65 3.91 -11.34
CA CYS A 187 -4.61 2.77 -12.25
C CYS A 187 -4.19 1.53 -11.47
N GLU A 188 -4.94 0.44 -11.60
CA GLU A 188 -4.74 -0.81 -10.89
C GLU A 188 -4.97 -2.01 -11.81
N THR A 189 -4.44 -3.18 -11.44
CA THR A 189 -4.78 -4.44 -12.13
C THR A 189 -6.23 -4.82 -11.83
N VAL A 190 -6.78 -5.76 -12.60
CA VAL A 190 -8.12 -6.33 -12.33
C VAL A 190 -8.27 -6.97 -10.94
N THR A 191 -7.16 -7.35 -10.33
CA THR A 191 -7.06 -7.90 -8.96
C THR A 191 -6.89 -6.83 -7.88
N GLY A 192 -6.79 -5.54 -8.26
CA GLY A 192 -6.67 -4.42 -7.34
C GLY A 192 -5.24 -4.03 -6.94
N LEU A 193 -4.20 -4.52 -7.63
CA LEU A 193 -2.82 -4.09 -7.39
C LEU A 193 -2.60 -2.69 -8.01
N PRO A 194 -2.28 -1.65 -7.21
CA PRO A 194 -2.17 -0.28 -7.73
C PRO A 194 -0.86 -0.05 -8.50
N ILE A 195 -0.96 0.30 -9.77
CA ILE A 195 0.16 0.44 -10.72
C ILE A 195 0.69 1.87 -10.81
N GLY A 196 -0.16 2.86 -10.56
CA GLY A 196 0.25 4.25 -10.53
C GLY A 196 -0.93 5.20 -10.63
N GLN A 197 -0.63 6.47 -10.91
CA GLN A 197 -1.64 7.51 -11.03
C GLN A 197 -1.54 8.27 -12.35
N VAL A 198 -2.67 8.84 -12.77
CA VAL A 198 -2.74 9.87 -13.79
C VAL A 198 -3.55 11.04 -13.23
N ARG A 199 -2.99 12.25 -13.33
CA ARG A 199 -3.57 13.50 -12.89
C ARG A 199 -3.80 14.40 -14.09
N LEU A 200 -4.96 15.03 -14.13
CA LEU A 200 -5.40 15.92 -15.19
C LEU A 200 -5.94 17.20 -14.55
N GLU A 201 -5.42 18.34 -14.95
CA GLU A 201 -5.81 19.66 -14.45
C GLU A 201 -6.19 20.55 -15.63
N LEU A 202 -7.39 21.15 -15.59
CA LEU A 202 -7.80 22.11 -16.60
C LEU A 202 -7.07 23.44 -16.35
N ASP A 203 -6.27 23.86 -17.32
CA ASP A 203 -5.60 25.16 -17.38
C ASP A 203 -6.15 25.93 -18.59
N GLN A 204 -7.01 26.93 -18.31
CA GLN A 204 -7.76 27.69 -19.31
C GLN A 204 -8.64 26.82 -20.21
N THR A 205 -8.10 26.35 -21.33
CA THR A 205 -8.79 25.53 -22.34
C THR A 205 -8.13 24.17 -22.56
N GLU A 206 -7.00 23.92 -21.91
CA GLU A 206 -6.17 22.72 -22.12
C GLU A 206 -6.09 21.91 -20.83
N TRP A 207 -6.12 20.58 -20.95
CA TRP A 207 -5.94 19.68 -19.82
C TRP A 207 -4.46 19.31 -19.67
N VAL A 208 -3.84 19.74 -18.58
CA VAL A 208 -2.46 19.40 -18.26
C VAL A 208 -2.40 18.03 -17.60
N ILE A 209 -1.67 17.09 -18.22
CA ILE A 209 -1.51 15.72 -17.72
C ILE A 209 -0.17 15.54 -16.98
N ASP A 210 -0.25 14.87 -15.84
CA ASP A 210 0.88 14.40 -15.05
C ASP A 210 0.63 12.94 -14.63
N TYR A 211 1.68 12.12 -14.54
CA TYR A 211 1.52 10.72 -14.18
C TYR A 211 2.76 10.16 -13.50
N SER A 212 2.56 9.09 -12.73
CA SER A 212 3.67 8.33 -12.16
C SER A 212 3.32 6.84 -12.11
N VAL A 213 4.34 6.01 -12.32
CA VAL A 213 4.26 4.55 -12.21
C VAL A 213 5.01 4.12 -10.95
N VAL A 214 4.42 3.22 -10.18
CA VAL A 214 5.03 2.67 -8.95
C VAL A 214 6.29 1.88 -9.27
N GLY A 215 7.27 1.88 -8.36
CA GLY A 215 8.60 1.30 -8.56
C GLY A 215 8.61 -0.11 -9.16
N TYR A 216 7.83 -1.03 -8.61
CA TYR A 216 7.78 -2.44 -9.05
C TYR A 216 7.13 -2.66 -10.43
N ALA A 217 6.39 -1.66 -10.93
CA ALA A 217 5.74 -1.71 -12.24
C ALA A 217 6.53 -0.98 -13.36
N ARG A 218 7.63 -0.29 -13.00
CA ARG A 218 8.48 0.41 -13.98
C ARG A 218 9.23 -0.56 -14.88
N GLY A 219 9.59 -0.10 -16.07
CA GLY A 219 10.32 -0.91 -17.06
C GLY A 219 9.46 -1.92 -17.82
N ARG A 220 8.18 -2.07 -17.45
CA ARG A 220 7.23 -3.03 -18.05
C ARG A 220 6.28 -2.43 -19.07
N ARG A 221 6.54 -1.18 -19.51
CA ARG A 221 5.75 -0.42 -20.51
C ARG A 221 4.27 -0.17 -20.17
N LEU A 222 3.88 -0.35 -18.92
CA LEU A 222 2.52 -0.12 -18.42
C LEU A 222 2.01 1.32 -18.55
N ALA A 223 2.92 2.32 -18.55
CA ALA A 223 2.53 3.73 -18.64
C ALA A 223 1.66 4.04 -19.87
N GLY A 224 1.92 3.38 -21.01
CA GLY A 224 1.10 3.54 -22.21
C GLY A 224 -0.35 3.10 -22.01
N GLY A 225 -0.56 1.94 -21.35
CA GLY A 225 -1.89 1.44 -20.99
C GLY A 225 -2.61 2.38 -20.03
N MET A 226 -1.91 2.83 -18.97
CA MET A 226 -2.45 3.76 -17.97
C MET A 226 -2.95 5.06 -18.61
N LEU A 227 -2.13 5.69 -19.46
CA LEU A 227 -2.47 6.96 -20.08
C LEU A 227 -3.61 6.80 -21.09
N ARG A 228 -3.63 5.72 -21.89
CA ARG A 228 -4.77 5.44 -22.79
C ARG A 228 -6.09 5.30 -22.03
N ALA A 229 -6.09 4.59 -20.91
CA ALA A 229 -7.27 4.43 -20.07
C ALA A 229 -7.73 5.78 -19.51
N ALA A 230 -6.81 6.59 -18.98
CA ALA A 230 -7.11 7.90 -18.42
C ALA A 230 -7.62 8.91 -19.44
N LEU A 231 -7.00 8.96 -20.62
CA LEU A 231 -7.39 9.86 -21.70
C LEU A 231 -8.76 9.47 -22.28
N ARG A 232 -9.05 8.17 -22.39
CA ARG A 232 -10.38 7.68 -22.76
C ARG A 232 -11.43 8.11 -21.74
N GLU A 233 -11.13 7.95 -20.46
CA GLU A 233 -12.03 8.35 -19.38
C GLU A 233 -12.28 9.87 -19.37
N LEU A 234 -11.23 10.67 -19.59
CA LEU A 234 -11.37 12.12 -19.75
C LEU A 234 -12.29 12.44 -20.94
N LYS A 235 -12.03 11.87 -22.12
CA LYS A 235 -12.83 12.10 -23.33
C LYS A 235 -14.30 11.76 -23.12
N ASN A 236 -14.59 10.66 -22.42
CA ASN A 236 -15.96 10.26 -22.09
C ASN A 236 -16.67 11.29 -21.18
N GLN A 237 -15.94 11.93 -20.28
CA GLN A 237 -16.51 12.88 -19.32
C GLN A 237 -16.64 14.31 -19.86
N VAL A 238 -15.69 14.78 -20.67
CA VAL A 238 -15.63 16.20 -21.10
C VAL A 238 -15.63 16.40 -22.62
N GLY A 239 -15.64 15.33 -23.41
CA GLY A 239 -15.65 15.39 -24.87
C GLY A 239 -14.27 15.63 -25.50
N CYS A 240 -14.27 16.28 -26.67
CA CYS A 240 -13.06 16.60 -27.43
C CYS A 240 -12.31 17.76 -26.76
N VAL A 241 -11.07 17.50 -26.35
CA VAL A 241 -10.23 18.46 -25.65
C VAL A 241 -8.77 18.31 -26.06
N VAL A 242 -7.99 19.37 -25.86
CA VAL A 242 -6.54 19.34 -26.01
C VAL A 242 -5.92 18.95 -24.67
N VAL A 243 -5.04 17.96 -24.70
CA VAL A 243 -4.24 17.52 -23.55
C VAL A 243 -2.79 17.91 -23.75
N VAL A 244 -2.20 18.50 -22.72
CA VAL A 244 -0.83 18.99 -22.70
C VAL A 244 -0.03 18.21 -21.67
N ALA A 245 1.14 17.70 -22.05
CA ALA A 245 2.10 17.14 -21.09
C ALA A 245 3.35 18.00 -21.05
N LYS A 246 3.81 18.33 -19.83
CA LYS A 246 5.06 19.06 -19.59
C LYS A 246 6.06 18.12 -18.92
N VAL A 247 7.20 17.89 -19.56
CA VAL A 247 8.17 16.88 -19.12
C VAL A 247 9.59 17.44 -19.21
N LYS A 248 10.43 17.17 -18.20
CA LYS A 248 11.87 17.50 -18.29
C LYS A 248 12.52 16.76 -19.47
N PRO A 249 13.37 17.40 -20.29
CA PRO A 249 14.05 16.73 -21.42
C PRO A 249 14.82 15.47 -21.01
N ALA A 250 15.40 15.46 -19.80
CA ALA A 250 16.14 14.31 -19.26
C ALA A 250 15.25 13.09 -18.90
N ASN A 251 13.93 13.25 -18.82
CA ASN A 251 13.00 12.15 -18.54
C ASN A 251 12.64 11.42 -19.85
N VAL A 252 13.63 10.72 -20.39
CA VAL A 252 13.56 9.98 -21.67
C VAL A 252 12.42 8.97 -21.69
N SER A 253 12.12 8.33 -20.55
CA SER A 253 11.02 7.36 -20.44
C SER A 253 9.67 7.99 -20.73
N SER A 254 9.39 9.15 -20.12
CA SER A 254 8.13 9.84 -20.32
C SER A 254 8.01 10.44 -21.72
N VAL A 255 9.11 10.99 -22.25
CA VAL A 255 9.18 11.49 -23.64
C VAL A 255 8.82 10.39 -24.64
N LYS A 256 9.47 9.21 -24.53
CA LYS A 256 9.19 8.06 -25.42
C LYS A 256 7.75 7.56 -25.28
N THR A 257 7.21 7.57 -24.06
CA THR A 257 5.82 7.15 -23.80
C THR A 257 4.83 8.08 -24.48
N LEU A 258 4.99 9.40 -24.33
CA LEU A 258 4.11 10.40 -24.94
C LEU A 258 4.14 10.33 -26.47
N ILE A 259 5.33 10.26 -27.08
CA ILE A 259 5.47 10.12 -28.53
C ILE A 259 4.75 8.86 -29.04
N ARG A 260 4.91 7.72 -28.36
CA ARG A 260 4.22 6.47 -28.74
C ARG A 260 2.69 6.58 -28.64
N LEU A 261 2.19 7.45 -27.77
CA LEU A 261 0.76 7.71 -27.61
C LEU A 261 0.22 8.76 -28.60
N GLY A 262 1.05 9.23 -29.53
CA GLY A 262 0.63 10.21 -30.53
C GLY A 262 0.59 11.64 -30.02
N PHE A 263 1.27 11.94 -28.91
CA PHE A 263 1.51 13.33 -28.53
C PHE A 263 2.61 13.93 -29.42
N GLU A 264 2.35 15.12 -29.92
CA GLU A 264 3.28 15.88 -30.77
C GLU A 264 4.03 16.92 -29.93
N VAL A 265 5.28 17.19 -30.28
CA VAL A 265 6.08 18.22 -29.59
C VAL A 265 5.54 19.59 -30.01
N SER A 266 5.03 20.36 -29.05
CA SER A 266 4.52 21.71 -29.29
C SER A 266 5.50 22.82 -28.89
N GLY A 267 6.56 22.47 -28.17
CA GLY A 267 7.61 23.41 -27.75
C GLY A 267 8.68 22.74 -26.91
N GLN A 268 9.89 23.29 -26.94
CA GLN A 268 11.01 22.80 -26.14
C GLN A 268 11.93 23.93 -25.73
N ASN A 269 12.38 23.89 -24.48
CA ASN A 269 13.47 24.71 -23.96
C ASN A 269 14.44 23.84 -23.15
N ALA A 270 15.45 24.46 -22.52
CA ALA A 270 16.48 23.74 -21.77
C ALA A 270 15.95 22.96 -20.55
N PHE A 271 14.78 23.32 -20.01
CA PHE A 271 14.22 22.77 -18.77
C PHE A 271 12.96 21.94 -18.98
N GLU A 272 12.24 22.15 -20.08
CA GLU A 272 10.91 21.60 -20.35
C GLU A 272 10.72 21.26 -21.83
N MET A 273 10.10 20.11 -22.07
CA MET A 273 9.49 19.72 -23.34
C MET A 273 7.97 19.69 -23.15
N CYS A 274 7.27 20.40 -24.04
CA CYS A 274 5.82 20.47 -24.09
C CYS A 274 5.30 19.57 -25.22
N PHE A 275 4.30 18.80 -24.89
CA PHE A 275 3.63 17.86 -25.78
C PHE A 275 2.15 18.17 -25.84
N LYS A 276 1.53 18.06 -27.01
CA LYS A 276 0.08 18.24 -27.22
C LYS A 276 -0.53 17.03 -27.91
N HIS A 277 -1.77 16.71 -27.54
CA HIS A 277 -2.58 15.69 -28.18
C HIS A 277 -4.05 16.08 -28.10
N THR A 278 -4.79 15.93 -29.20
CA THR A 278 -6.23 16.20 -29.25
C THR A 278 -6.98 14.89 -29.14
N LEU A 279 -7.89 14.80 -28.16
CA LEU A 279 -8.66 13.59 -27.85
C LEU A 279 -9.89 13.40 -28.74
#